data_AF-A4WZS0-F1
#
_entry.id   AF-A4WZS0-F1
#
_cell.length_a   1.000
_cell.length_b   1.000
_cell.length_c   1.000
_cell.angle_alpha   90.00
_cell.angle_beta   90.00
_cell.angle_gamma   90.00
#
_symmetry.space_group_name_H-M   'P 1'
#
loop_
_entity.id
_entity.type
_entity.pdbx_description
1 polymer ?
#
loop_
_entity_poly.entity_id
_entity_poly.type
_entity_poly.pdbx_seq_one_letter_code
_entity_poly.pdbx_strand_id
1 'polypeptide(L)'
;MPGPASVTVPGCGTALPPVSVRHGEGVPPGGCHVRKIPLLCNSSLLLWSLPAAALLALALTAPPALADGNADGVAAARAGRYAEAETLWRRAAEAQDPAAMTNLAGLYMSGTLGRPDLDAARDLFERAAALGDASANVSLGYMFFYGAGVAADPARAEALFDEAARAGSLEGRFMRGEAAFRRGVEGDALRAALEDLRTAAEGRHPPAMARVADLLRSGTYTERDVAKAIDYYRLAAESGVVESMNALGEIHLFAETGKVQMDLALDWLGRAAAAGDAQASHSLALVLYDNPDATEEELRRAFGYARTAAFAWNESAQLLLGRMYLEDRAVPQDLSEAYRWFDLAASAGVFEAHHLRAIAAARLGPEKSAEAHELARRWFDENHATPHTHRLLQSTHTFR
;
A
#
# COMPACT_ATOMS: atom_id res chain seq x y z
N MET A 1 11.28 -12.08 -60.15
CA MET A 1 10.81 -13.45 -60.42
C MET A 1 11.95 -14.42 -60.15
N PRO A 2 11.74 -15.60 -59.54
CA PRO A 2 10.64 -16.05 -58.66
C PRO A 2 11.07 -15.86 -57.17
N GLY A 3 10.24 -15.95 -56.12
CA GLY A 3 8.95 -16.60 -55.90
C GLY A 3 9.07 -17.46 -54.61
N PRO A 4 8.12 -17.41 -53.66
CA PRO A 4 8.25 -17.98 -52.31
C PRO A 4 7.91 -19.48 -52.28
N ALA A 5 8.48 -20.21 -51.32
CA ALA A 5 8.07 -21.59 -51.04
C ALA A 5 6.90 -21.58 -50.05
N SER A 6 5.69 -21.72 -50.59
CA SER A 6 4.53 -22.25 -49.89
C SER A 6 4.64 -23.77 -49.83
N VAL A 7 4.32 -24.37 -48.68
CA VAL A 7 3.96 -25.79 -48.61
C VAL A 7 2.54 -25.89 -48.08
N THR A 8 1.78 -26.61 -48.87
CA THR A 8 0.34 -26.87 -48.87
C THR A 8 -0.12 -27.82 -47.77
N VAL A 9 -1.32 -27.56 -47.27
CA VAL A 9 -2.22 -28.54 -46.63
C VAL A 9 -2.80 -29.47 -47.71
N PRO A 10 -3.08 -30.75 -47.40
CA PRO A 10 -4.21 -31.47 -47.98
C PRO A 10 -5.26 -31.80 -46.92
N GLY A 11 -6.50 -31.38 -47.16
CA GLY A 11 -7.69 -31.86 -46.47
C GLY A 11 -8.43 -32.94 -47.26
N CYS A 12 -9.32 -33.65 -46.57
CA CYS A 12 -10.61 -34.24 -46.99
C CYS A 12 -11.00 -35.23 -45.86
N GLY A 13 -12.08 -35.03 -45.10
CA GLY A 13 -13.48 -35.29 -45.48
C GLY A 13 -13.82 -36.75 -45.12
N THR A 14 -14.89 -37.16 -44.43
CA THR A 14 -16.23 -36.62 -44.17
C THR A 14 -16.97 -37.59 -43.21
N ALA A 15 -18.04 -37.08 -42.58
CA ALA A 15 -19.30 -37.77 -42.23
C ALA A 15 -19.49 -38.49 -40.86
N LEU A 16 -20.31 -37.82 -40.03
CA LEU A 16 -21.22 -38.27 -38.94
C LEU A 16 -22.42 -39.11 -39.50
N PRO A 17 -23.51 -39.43 -38.73
CA PRO A 17 -23.75 -40.11 -37.42
C PRO A 17 -24.85 -41.22 -37.64
N PRO A 18 -25.89 -41.53 -36.80
CA PRO A 18 -26.24 -41.31 -35.37
C PRO A 18 -26.83 -42.58 -34.65
N VAL A 19 -27.41 -42.42 -33.44
CA VAL A 19 -28.60 -43.11 -32.80
C VAL A 19 -28.43 -42.99 -31.26
N SER A 20 -29.19 -42.23 -30.46
CA SER A 20 -30.63 -41.99 -30.19
C SER A 20 -31.22 -42.82 -29.01
N VAL A 21 -31.46 -42.19 -27.84
CA VAL A 21 -32.74 -41.65 -27.23
C VAL A 21 -33.52 -42.71 -26.40
N ARG A 22 -33.87 -42.52 -25.11
CA ARG A 22 -35.16 -42.00 -24.53
C ARG A 22 -35.09 -42.06 -22.99
N HIS A 23 -35.36 -41.01 -22.21
CA HIS A 23 -36.60 -40.24 -21.90
C HIS A 23 -37.46 -40.82 -20.76
N GLY A 24 -37.85 -39.93 -19.82
CA GLY A 24 -38.90 -40.15 -18.83
C GLY A 24 -38.92 -39.07 -17.74
N GLU A 25 -39.69 -37.99 -17.95
CA GLU A 25 -39.95 -36.85 -17.07
C GLU A 25 -40.92 -37.17 -15.92
N GLY A 26 -40.98 -36.30 -14.88
CA GLY A 26 -42.19 -36.12 -14.04
C GLY A 26 -41.96 -35.66 -12.58
N VAL A 27 -42.47 -34.47 -12.24
CA VAL A 27 -42.46 -33.74 -10.94
C VAL A 27 -43.90 -33.17 -10.75
N PRO A 28 -44.44 -32.74 -9.57
CA PRO A 28 -44.58 -33.25 -8.19
C PRO A 28 -46.10 -33.17 -7.73
N PRO A 29 -46.51 -32.59 -6.56
CA PRO A 29 -46.53 -33.05 -5.15
C PRO A 29 -47.98 -33.19 -4.55
N GLY A 30 -48.13 -33.60 -3.28
CA GLY A 30 -49.43 -33.47 -2.56
C GLY A 30 -49.56 -34.29 -1.28
N GLY A 31 -49.97 -33.64 -0.18
CA GLY A 31 -50.01 -34.20 1.19
C GLY A 31 -51.36 -34.80 1.63
N CYS A 32 -51.40 -35.27 2.89
CA CYS A 32 -52.54 -35.38 3.84
C CYS A 32 -52.12 -36.31 5.01
N HIS A 33 -51.94 -35.80 6.22
CA HIS A 33 -52.92 -35.70 7.32
C HIS A 33 -53.25 -37.00 8.09
N VAL A 34 -52.83 -36.99 9.37
CA VAL A 34 -53.67 -37.16 10.58
C VAL A 34 -53.90 -38.58 11.17
N ARG A 35 -53.31 -38.71 12.38
CA ARG A 35 -53.76 -39.37 13.63
C ARG A 35 -54.13 -40.86 13.63
N LYS A 36 -53.48 -41.58 14.55
CA LYS A 36 -54.12 -42.20 15.73
C LYS A 36 -53.06 -42.62 16.79
N ILE A 37 -53.09 -41.93 17.93
CA ILE A 37 -52.76 -42.42 19.29
C ILE A 37 -54.08 -43.09 19.78
N PRO A 38 -54.13 -44.20 20.56
CA PRO A 38 -53.58 -44.24 21.92
C PRO A 38 -53.14 -45.58 22.59
N LEU A 39 -52.36 -45.38 23.67
CA LEU A 39 -52.35 -46.03 25.00
C LEU A 39 -52.01 -47.53 25.14
N LEU A 40 -51.04 -47.86 26.00
CA LEU A 40 -51.27 -48.29 27.41
C LEU A 40 -49.98 -48.71 28.14
N CYS A 41 -49.92 -48.35 29.44
CA CYS A 41 -49.22 -48.97 30.60
C CYS A 41 -47.69 -49.19 30.52
N ASN A 42 -46.86 -48.94 31.53
CA ASN A 42 -46.97 -49.18 32.98
C ASN A 42 -45.76 -48.46 33.66
N SER A 43 -45.90 -47.52 34.59
CA SER A 43 -45.98 -47.65 36.06
C SER A 43 -44.65 -47.89 36.81
N SER A 44 -44.42 -47.02 37.82
CA SER A 44 -43.60 -47.16 39.05
C SER A 44 -42.18 -46.57 38.99
N LEU A 45 -41.98 -45.34 39.48
CA LEU A 45 -41.77 -44.93 40.89
C LEU A 45 -40.31 -45.14 41.35
N LEU A 46 -39.61 -44.03 41.62
CA LEU A 46 -38.88 -43.77 42.88
C LEU A 46 -38.30 -42.34 42.83
N LEU A 47 -39.04 -41.40 43.42
CA LEU A 47 -38.46 -40.25 44.11
C LEU A 47 -38.08 -40.74 45.51
N TRP A 48 -36.92 -40.32 46.03
CA TRP A 48 -36.75 -39.72 47.37
C TRP A 48 -35.29 -39.30 47.57
N SER A 49 -35.15 -38.13 48.22
CA SER A 49 -33.95 -37.52 48.83
C SER A 49 -32.82 -36.97 47.94
N LEU A 50 -32.85 -35.65 47.74
CA LEU A 50 -31.65 -34.81 47.66
C LEU A 50 -31.30 -34.29 49.06
N PRO A 51 -30.02 -34.12 49.41
CA PRO A 51 -29.59 -32.98 50.20
C PRO A 51 -28.89 -31.95 49.30
N ALA A 52 -29.46 -30.76 49.35
CA ALA A 52 -28.96 -29.47 48.91
C ALA A 52 -27.46 -29.24 49.24
N ALA A 53 -26.61 -29.17 48.20
CA ALA A 53 -25.42 -28.32 48.09
C ALA A 53 -24.66 -28.61 46.78
N ALA A 54 -25.18 -28.17 45.64
CA ALA A 54 -24.38 -28.04 44.40
C ALA A 54 -25.04 -27.21 43.29
N LEU A 55 -26.34 -26.91 43.36
CA LEU A 55 -27.04 -26.26 42.24
C LEU A 55 -28.05 -25.22 42.75
N LEU A 56 -27.55 -24.07 43.22
CA LEU A 56 -28.23 -22.77 43.07
C LEU A 56 -27.23 -21.64 43.38
N ALA A 57 -27.34 -20.53 42.65
CA ALA A 57 -26.50 -19.31 42.62
C ALA A 57 -25.34 -19.40 41.59
N LEU A 58 -25.35 -18.77 40.41
CA LEU A 58 -26.11 -17.66 39.84
C LEU A 58 -26.37 -17.98 38.34
N ALA A 59 -27.62 -18.21 37.97
CA ALA A 59 -28.14 -17.62 36.74
C ALA A 59 -28.86 -16.34 37.18
N LEU A 60 -28.67 -15.23 36.45
CA LEU A 60 -29.17 -13.87 36.71
C LEU A 60 -28.26 -12.96 37.56
N THR A 61 -27.01 -12.83 37.13
CA THR A 61 -26.62 -11.55 36.53
C THR A 61 -25.82 -11.90 35.27
N ALA A 62 -26.50 -12.15 34.16
CA ALA A 62 -25.85 -11.79 32.90
C ALA A 62 -25.51 -10.30 33.08
N PRO A 63 -24.24 -9.89 33.08
CA PRO A 63 -23.94 -8.47 33.06
C PRO A 63 -24.76 -7.87 31.92
N PRO A 64 -25.36 -6.68 32.11
CA PRO A 64 -26.12 -6.02 31.06
C PRO A 64 -25.27 -6.10 29.81
N ALA A 65 -25.80 -6.76 28.75
CA ALA A 65 -25.11 -7.11 27.51
C ALA A 65 -23.72 -6.49 27.47
N LEU A 66 -22.69 -7.25 27.90
CA LEU A 66 -21.31 -6.76 27.93
C LEU A 66 -21.10 -6.08 26.60
N ALA A 67 -21.05 -4.76 26.62
CA ALA A 67 -20.91 -3.98 25.42
C ALA A 67 -19.68 -4.55 24.71
N ASP A 68 -19.83 -4.84 23.41
CA ASP A 68 -18.82 -5.53 22.62
C ASP A 68 -17.50 -4.78 22.81
N GLY A 69 -16.64 -5.30 23.69
CA GLY A 69 -15.50 -4.55 24.23
C GLY A 69 -14.53 -4.17 23.13
N ASN A 70 -14.54 -4.93 22.03
CA ASN A 70 -13.83 -4.58 20.83
C ASN A 70 -14.50 -3.41 20.09
N ALA A 71 -15.81 -3.47 19.84
CA ALA A 71 -16.55 -2.40 19.17
C ALA A 71 -16.48 -1.07 19.93
N ASP A 72 -16.62 -1.09 21.25
CA ASP A 72 -16.46 0.09 22.10
C ASP A 72 -15.04 0.63 22.05
N GLY A 73 -14.03 -0.26 22.06
CA GLY A 73 -12.64 0.12 21.91
C GLY A 73 -12.38 0.80 20.55
N VAL A 74 -12.95 0.28 19.47
CA VAL A 74 -12.89 0.90 18.13
C VAL A 74 -13.56 2.27 18.13
N ALA A 75 -14.72 2.42 18.78
CA ALA A 75 -15.40 3.70 18.89
C ALA A 75 -14.59 4.72 19.70
N ALA A 76 -13.95 4.29 20.81
CA ALA A 76 -13.06 5.12 21.60
C ALA A 76 -11.82 5.57 20.80
N ALA A 77 -11.18 4.65 20.08
CA ALA A 77 -10.02 4.95 19.25
C ALA A 77 -10.36 5.93 18.12
N ARG A 78 -11.50 5.76 17.45
CA ARG A 78 -12.01 6.72 16.43
C ARG A 78 -12.27 8.11 16.99
N ALA A 79 -12.62 8.20 18.27
CA ALA A 79 -12.79 9.46 18.99
C ALA A 79 -11.47 10.02 19.58
N GLY A 80 -10.32 9.42 19.27
CA GLY A 80 -9.01 9.82 19.81
C GLY A 80 -8.78 9.47 21.28
N ARG A 81 -9.68 8.69 21.91
CA ARG A 81 -9.60 8.28 23.32
C ARG A 81 -8.82 6.98 23.46
N TYR A 82 -7.53 7.01 23.12
CA TYR A 82 -6.71 5.80 22.99
C TYR A 82 -6.47 5.04 24.30
N ALA A 83 -6.31 5.72 25.44
CA ALA A 83 -6.16 5.04 26.74
C ALA A 83 -7.43 4.29 27.17
N GLU A 84 -8.60 4.81 26.79
CA GLU A 84 -9.87 4.13 27.00
C GLU A 84 -10.01 2.94 26.06
N ALA A 85 -9.66 3.11 24.78
CA ALA A 85 -9.62 2.02 23.81
C ALA A 85 -8.70 0.88 24.27
N GLU A 86 -7.52 1.20 24.80
CA GLU A 86 -6.59 0.23 25.38
C GLU A 86 -7.26 -0.58 26.51
N THR A 87 -7.93 0.09 27.44
CA THR A 87 -8.61 -0.56 28.57
C THR A 87 -9.72 -1.50 28.10
N LEU A 88 -10.50 -1.07 27.11
CA LEU A 88 -11.59 -1.85 26.53
C LEU A 88 -11.05 -3.07 25.76
N TRP A 89 -10.04 -2.88 24.91
CA TRP A 89 -9.42 -3.96 24.17
C TRP A 89 -8.65 -4.93 25.04
N ARG A 90 -8.00 -4.49 26.14
CA ARG A 90 -7.39 -5.40 27.12
C ARG A 90 -8.42 -6.36 27.72
N ARG A 91 -9.59 -5.85 28.13
CA ARG A 91 -10.68 -6.70 28.68
C ARG A 91 -11.21 -7.68 27.64
N ALA A 92 -11.42 -7.23 26.40
CA ALA A 92 -11.86 -8.11 25.32
C ALA A 92 -10.79 -9.16 24.93
N ALA A 93 -9.51 -8.79 24.94
CA ALA A 93 -8.39 -9.71 24.72
C ALA A 93 -8.25 -10.75 25.85
N GLU A 94 -8.52 -10.39 27.11
CA GLU A 94 -8.61 -11.35 28.22
C GLU A 94 -9.73 -12.38 27.98
N ALA A 95 -10.84 -11.95 27.39
CA ALA A 95 -11.94 -12.80 26.94
C ALA A 95 -11.66 -13.58 25.64
N GLN A 96 -10.41 -13.60 25.16
CA GLN A 96 -9.97 -14.28 23.94
C GLN A 96 -10.60 -13.74 22.64
N ASP A 97 -10.98 -12.46 22.59
CA ASP A 97 -11.40 -11.82 21.35
C ASP A 97 -10.18 -11.55 20.44
N PRO A 98 -10.06 -12.22 19.28
CA PRO A 98 -8.92 -12.06 18.39
C PRO A 98 -8.84 -10.66 17.76
N ALA A 99 -9.98 -10.04 17.43
CA ALA A 99 -9.98 -8.72 16.81
C ALA A 99 -9.55 -7.64 17.81
N ALA A 100 -9.95 -7.77 19.08
CA ALA A 100 -9.47 -6.91 20.15
C ALA A 100 -7.96 -7.06 20.38
N MET A 101 -7.43 -8.29 20.35
CA MET A 101 -5.99 -8.53 20.44
C MET A 101 -5.24 -7.84 19.30
N THR A 102 -5.72 -7.98 18.05
CA THR A 102 -5.11 -7.32 16.87
C THR A 102 -5.15 -5.80 16.99
N ASN A 103 -6.27 -5.23 17.42
CA ASN A 103 -6.41 -3.78 17.60
C ASN A 103 -5.49 -3.25 18.72
N LEU A 104 -5.43 -3.96 19.85
CA LEU A 104 -4.54 -3.62 20.96
C LEU A 104 -3.06 -3.70 20.55
N ALA A 105 -2.68 -4.74 19.81
CA ALA A 105 -1.34 -4.91 19.27
C ALA A 105 -0.96 -3.74 18.34
N GLY A 106 -1.85 -3.35 17.44
CA GLY A 106 -1.67 -2.18 16.59
C GLY A 106 -1.45 -0.89 17.38
N LEU A 107 -2.18 -0.72 18.50
CA LEU A 107 -2.04 0.44 19.39
C LEU A 107 -0.68 0.48 20.10
N TYR A 108 -0.12 -0.66 20.50
CA TYR A 108 1.23 -0.73 21.07
C TYR A 108 2.32 -0.54 20.03
N MET A 109 2.10 -1.03 18.80
CA MET A 109 3.05 -0.87 17.71
C MET A 109 3.16 0.59 17.24
N SER A 110 2.06 1.35 17.26
CA SER A 110 2.04 2.73 16.74
C SER A 110 2.77 3.74 17.63
N GLY A 111 2.98 3.44 18.91
CA GLY A 111 3.46 4.43 19.88
C GLY A 111 2.45 5.53 20.22
N THR A 112 1.16 5.34 19.90
CA THR A 112 0.13 6.33 20.22
C THR A 112 0.00 6.56 21.74
N LEU A 113 0.32 5.55 22.55
CA LEU A 113 0.33 5.61 24.01
C LEU A 113 1.70 5.97 24.61
N GLY A 114 2.67 6.38 23.79
CA GLY A 114 4.04 6.67 24.22
C GLY A 114 5.08 5.93 23.39
N ARG A 115 6.12 5.38 24.03
CA ARG A 115 7.10 4.58 23.28
C ARG A 115 6.43 3.30 22.76
N PRO A 116 6.63 2.92 21.47
CA PRO A 116 6.14 1.65 20.96
C PRO A 116 6.61 0.46 21.79
N ASP A 117 5.70 -0.47 22.04
CA ASP A 117 5.98 -1.76 22.70
C ASP A 117 5.78 -2.89 21.69
N LEU A 118 6.86 -3.18 20.96
CA LEU A 118 6.83 -4.14 19.85
C LEU A 118 6.78 -5.60 20.35
N ASP A 119 7.30 -5.89 21.54
CA ASP A 119 7.19 -7.22 22.14
C ASP A 119 5.75 -7.52 22.55
N ALA A 120 5.09 -6.58 23.24
CA ALA A 120 3.67 -6.74 23.58
C ALA A 120 2.77 -6.82 22.33
N ALA A 121 3.07 -6.03 21.30
CA ALA A 121 2.36 -6.10 20.03
C ALA A 121 2.52 -7.48 19.37
N ARG A 122 3.76 -7.99 19.27
CA ARG A 122 4.04 -9.32 18.71
C ARG A 122 3.26 -10.41 19.46
N ASP A 123 3.35 -10.44 20.77
CA ASP A 123 2.74 -11.50 21.59
C ASP A 123 1.20 -11.51 21.43
N LEU A 124 0.57 -10.34 21.29
CA LEU A 124 -0.85 -10.21 21.01
C LEU A 124 -1.20 -10.65 19.57
N PHE A 125 -0.41 -10.26 18.57
CA PHE A 125 -0.61 -10.73 17.20
C PHE A 125 -0.45 -12.24 17.08
N GLU A 126 0.54 -12.85 17.73
CA GLU A 126 0.74 -14.30 17.73
C GLU A 126 -0.46 -15.03 18.34
N ARG A 127 -1.03 -14.52 19.44
CA ARG A 127 -2.23 -15.08 20.06
C ARG A 127 -3.47 -14.92 19.16
N ALA A 128 -3.67 -13.76 18.53
CA ALA A 128 -4.78 -13.53 17.62
C ALA A 128 -4.67 -14.39 16.35
N ALA A 129 -3.46 -14.52 15.79
CA ALA A 129 -3.15 -15.39 14.66
C ALA A 129 -3.44 -16.86 14.99
N ALA A 130 -3.07 -17.33 16.18
CA ALA A 130 -3.39 -18.68 16.65
C ALA A 130 -4.89 -18.96 16.77
N LEU A 131 -5.71 -17.91 16.92
CA LEU A 131 -7.18 -17.96 16.92
C LEU A 131 -7.78 -17.80 15.50
N GLY A 132 -6.94 -17.69 14.47
CA GLY A 132 -7.35 -17.60 13.06
C GLY A 132 -7.59 -16.18 12.55
N ASP A 133 -7.15 -15.14 13.27
CA ASP A 133 -7.29 -13.75 12.80
C ASP A 133 -6.37 -13.45 11.61
N ALA A 134 -6.98 -13.21 10.46
CA ALA A 134 -6.22 -12.94 9.23
C ALA A 134 -5.46 -11.60 9.30
N SER A 135 -6.01 -10.60 10.00
CA SER A 135 -5.36 -9.29 10.16
C SER A 135 -4.13 -9.37 11.07
N ALA A 136 -4.17 -10.20 12.11
CA ALA A 136 -3.02 -10.52 12.94
C ALA A 136 -1.93 -11.23 12.13
N ASN A 137 -2.30 -12.21 11.31
CA ASN A 137 -1.35 -12.89 10.42
C ASN A 137 -0.65 -11.91 9.48
N VAL A 138 -1.40 -10.99 8.86
CA VAL A 138 -0.80 -9.92 8.05
C VAL A 138 0.16 -9.06 8.88
N SER A 139 -0.28 -8.58 10.05
CA SER A 139 0.49 -7.64 10.86
C SER A 139 1.78 -8.29 11.40
N LEU A 140 1.69 -9.52 11.89
CA LEU A 140 2.84 -10.31 12.30
C LEU A 140 3.76 -10.62 11.12
N GLY A 141 3.18 -10.90 9.95
CA GLY A 141 3.91 -11.06 8.70
C GLY A 141 4.73 -9.82 8.37
N TYR A 142 4.16 -8.62 8.48
CA TYR A 142 4.88 -7.37 8.32
C TYR A 142 6.03 -7.20 9.31
N MET A 143 5.83 -7.57 10.58
CA MET A 143 6.90 -7.50 11.58
C MET A 143 8.11 -8.36 11.19
N PHE A 144 7.88 -9.61 10.76
CA PHE A 144 8.96 -10.47 10.27
C PHE A 144 9.51 -10.02 8.92
N PHE A 145 8.68 -9.45 8.05
CA PHE A 145 9.12 -9.01 6.73
C PHE A 145 10.12 -7.86 6.81
N TYR A 146 9.86 -6.87 7.68
CA TYR A 146 10.70 -5.68 7.86
C TYR A 146 11.64 -5.74 9.06
N GLY A 147 11.56 -6.78 9.90
CA GLY A 147 12.34 -6.87 11.14
C GLY A 147 11.93 -5.84 12.20
N ALA A 148 10.63 -5.53 12.30
CA ALA A 148 10.12 -4.57 13.26
C ALA A 148 9.97 -5.22 14.65
N GLY A 149 10.89 -4.94 15.57
CA GLY A 149 10.88 -5.50 16.94
C GLY A 149 11.26 -6.98 17.03
N VAL A 150 11.58 -7.60 15.89
CA VAL A 150 12.05 -8.98 15.75
C VAL A 150 13.12 -9.03 14.67
N ALA A 151 13.96 -10.07 14.66
CA ALA A 151 14.83 -10.31 13.52
C ALA A 151 13.98 -10.56 12.26
N ALA A 152 14.39 -10.00 11.13
CA ALA A 152 13.70 -10.22 9.87
C ALA A 152 13.73 -11.72 9.50
N ASP A 153 12.57 -12.25 9.13
CA ASP A 153 12.38 -13.64 8.71
C ASP A 153 11.38 -13.67 7.54
N PRO A 154 11.85 -13.49 6.30
CA PRO A 154 10.99 -13.48 5.12
C PRO A 154 10.20 -14.78 4.93
N ALA A 155 10.77 -15.93 5.31
CA ALA A 155 10.09 -17.22 5.17
C ALA A 155 8.91 -17.32 6.14
N ARG A 156 9.08 -16.87 7.39
CA ARG A 156 7.98 -16.79 8.36
C ARG A 156 6.92 -15.78 7.94
N ALA A 157 7.34 -14.61 7.44
CA ALA A 157 6.41 -13.61 6.92
C ALA A 157 5.52 -14.16 5.80
N GLU A 158 6.11 -14.90 4.86
CA GLU A 158 5.40 -15.53 3.75
C GLU A 158 4.38 -16.56 4.23
N ALA A 159 4.75 -17.43 5.17
CA ALA A 159 3.81 -18.40 5.74
C ALA A 159 2.58 -17.72 6.36
N LEU A 160 2.79 -16.59 7.06
CA LEU A 160 1.71 -15.81 7.65
C LEU A 160 0.83 -15.13 6.58
N PHE A 161 1.42 -14.58 5.52
CA PHE A 161 0.66 -14.03 4.39
C PHE A 161 -0.13 -15.12 3.66
N ASP A 162 0.42 -16.33 3.51
CA ASP A 162 -0.26 -17.49 2.95
C ASP A 162 -1.47 -17.91 3.79
N GLU A 163 -1.34 -17.92 5.11
CA GLU A 163 -2.44 -18.19 6.04
C GLU A 163 -3.53 -17.12 5.94
N ALA A 164 -3.16 -15.84 5.96
CA ALA A 164 -4.11 -14.74 5.79
C ALA A 164 -4.85 -14.80 4.43
N ALA A 165 -4.14 -15.09 3.35
CA ALA A 165 -4.70 -15.24 2.01
C ALA A 165 -5.70 -16.42 1.93
N ARG A 166 -5.37 -17.56 2.56
CA ARG A 166 -6.26 -18.73 2.68
C ARG A 166 -7.50 -18.44 3.51
N ALA A 167 -7.40 -17.57 4.50
CA ALA A 167 -8.54 -17.06 5.27
C ALA A 167 -9.38 -16.00 4.52
N GLY A 168 -9.02 -15.66 3.28
CA GLY A 168 -9.76 -14.71 2.44
C GLY A 168 -9.34 -13.25 2.57
N SER A 169 -8.25 -12.94 3.29
CA SER A 169 -7.73 -11.58 3.39
C SER A 169 -7.18 -11.07 2.05
N LEU A 170 -7.73 -9.96 1.55
CA LEU A 170 -7.22 -9.29 0.33
C LEU A 170 -5.82 -8.72 0.55
N GLU A 171 -5.55 -8.17 1.73
CA GLU A 171 -4.22 -7.69 2.15
C GLU A 171 -3.24 -8.87 2.23
N GLY A 172 -3.66 -10.02 2.79
CA GLY A 172 -2.86 -11.24 2.81
C GLY A 172 -2.50 -11.73 1.41
N ARG A 173 -3.46 -11.71 0.47
CA ARG A 173 -3.20 -12.02 -0.95
C ARG A 173 -2.22 -11.04 -1.59
N PHE A 174 -2.45 -9.74 -1.39
CA PHE A 174 -1.57 -8.69 -1.89
C PHE A 174 -0.13 -8.91 -1.40
N MET A 175 0.06 -9.13 -0.10
CA MET A 175 1.36 -9.32 0.50
C MET A 175 2.06 -10.62 0.08
N ARG A 176 1.29 -11.71 -0.09
CA ARG A 176 1.81 -12.95 -0.67
C ARG A 176 2.31 -12.74 -2.10
N GLY A 177 1.53 -12.03 -2.92
CA GLY A 177 1.91 -11.66 -4.28
C GLY A 177 3.20 -10.84 -4.30
N GLU A 178 3.27 -9.77 -3.51
CA GLU A 178 4.44 -8.89 -3.41
C GLU A 178 5.69 -9.61 -2.88
N ALA A 179 5.54 -10.53 -1.91
CA ALA A 179 6.63 -11.38 -1.46
C ALA A 179 7.16 -12.27 -2.60
N ALA A 180 6.26 -12.87 -3.38
CA ALA A 180 6.65 -13.69 -4.54
C ALA A 180 7.40 -12.88 -5.61
N PHE A 181 6.97 -11.65 -5.91
CA PHE A 181 7.70 -10.76 -6.82
C PHE A 181 9.11 -10.43 -6.32
N ARG A 182 9.28 -10.19 -5.02
CA ARG A 182 10.60 -9.92 -4.43
C ARG A 182 11.56 -11.10 -4.51
N ARG A 183 11.04 -12.33 -4.47
CA ARG A 183 11.83 -13.55 -4.70
C ARG A 183 12.19 -13.77 -6.18
N GLY A 184 11.54 -13.06 -7.10
CA GLY A 184 11.73 -13.27 -8.54
C GLY A 184 11.19 -14.63 -9.00
N VAL A 185 10.00 -15.03 -8.53
CA VAL A 185 9.40 -16.30 -8.94
C VAL A 185 9.06 -16.32 -10.44
N GLU A 186 9.08 -17.50 -11.04
CA GLU A 186 8.75 -17.74 -12.44
C GLU A 186 7.64 -18.79 -12.60
N GLY A 187 7.18 -19.01 -13.84
CA GLY A 187 6.24 -20.07 -14.18
C GLY A 187 4.92 -20.01 -13.39
N ASP A 188 4.55 -21.12 -12.76
CA ASP A 188 3.27 -21.27 -12.06
C ASP A 188 3.19 -20.39 -10.82
N ALA A 189 4.30 -20.21 -10.12
CA ALA A 189 4.37 -19.35 -8.95
C ALA A 189 4.16 -17.87 -9.31
N LEU A 190 4.72 -17.43 -10.45
CA LEU A 190 4.45 -16.09 -10.98
C LEU A 190 2.98 -15.91 -11.38
N ARG A 191 2.40 -16.91 -12.05
CA ARG A 191 0.97 -16.88 -12.42
C ARG A 191 0.07 -16.78 -11.17
N ALA A 192 0.39 -17.52 -10.12
CA ALA A 192 -0.34 -17.44 -8.85
C ALA A 192 -0.19 -16.06 -8.19
N ALA A 193 1.01 -15.48 -8.17
CA ALA A 193 1.23 -14.14 -7.62
C ALA A 193 0.45 -13.04 -8.37
N LEU A 194 0.43 -13.11 -9.71
CA LEU A 194 -0.37 -12.20 -10.54
C LEU A 194 -1.87 -12.35 -10.28
N GLU A 195 -2.35 -13.57 -10.08
CA GLU A 195 -3.75 -13.84 -9.75
C GLU A 195 -4.14 -13.30 -8.37
N ASP A 196 -3.24 -13.40 -7.39
CA ASP A 196 -3.46 -12.81 -6.07
C ASP A 196 -3.60 -11.28 -6.14
N LEU A 197 -2.71 -10.61 -6.88
CA LEU A 197 -2.80 -9.17 -7.08
C LEU A 197 -4.11 -8.77 -7.78
N ARG A 198 -4.51 -9.52 -8.82
CA ARG A 198 -5.78 -9.28 -9.54
C ARG A 198 -6.99 -9.47 -8.64
N THR A 199 -7.03 -10.57 -7.90
CA THR A 199 -8.12 -10.87 -6.96
C THR A 199 -8.22 -9.78 -5.88
N ALA A 200 -7.09 -9.33 -5.33
CA ALA A 200 -7.07 -8.24 -4.37
C ALA A 200 -7.57 -6.92 -4.98
N ALA A 201 -7.12 -6.58 -6.19
CA ALA A 201 -7.55 -5.37 -6.89
C ALA A 201 -9.06 -5.39 -7.23
N GLU A 202 -9.59 -6.52 -7.69
CA GLU A 202 -11.03 -6.71 -7.94
C GLU A 202 -11.86 -6.62 -6.66
N GLY A 203 -11.29 -7.06 -5.53
CA GLY A 203 -11.81 -6.83 -4.18
C GLY A 203 -11.70 -5.38 -3.68
N ARG A 204 -11.28 -4.43 -4.53
CA ARG A 204 -11.07 -3.00 -4.22
C ARG A 204 -9.98 -2.74 -3.17
N HIS A 205 -8.98 -3.61 -3.07
CA HIS A 205 -7.81 -3.37 -2.23
C HIS A 205 -6.92 -2.27 -2.82
N PRO A 206 -6.76 -1.09 -2.18
CA PRO A 206 -6.15 0.07 -2.83
C PRO A 206 -4.70 -0.12 -3.30
N PRO A 207 -3.78 -0.67 -2.47
CA PRO A 207 -2.43 -0.99 -2.94
C PRO A 207 -2.40 -1.99 -4.10
N ALA A 208 -3.32 -2.96 -4.13
CA ALA A 208 -3.37 -3.93 -5.20
C ALA A 208 -3.90 -3.32 -6.50
N MET A 209 -4.88 -2.42 -6.44
CA MET A 209 -5.36 -1.66 -7.61
C MET A 209 -4.23 -0.86 -8.24
N ALA A 210 -3.47 -0.11 -7.44
CA ALA A 210 -2.30 0.62 -7.92
C ALA A 210 -1.25 -0.32 -8.54
N ARG A 211 -0.96 -1.45 -7.87
CA ARG A 211 0.01 -2.42 -8.37
C ARG A 211 -0.40 -3.07 -9.69
N VAL A 212 -1.67 -3.46 -9.84
CA VAL A 212 -2.20 -4.00 -11.10
C VAL A 212 -2.15 -2.93 -12.19
N ALA A 213 -2.42 -1.67 -11.86
CA ALA A 213 -2.28 -0.56 -12.79
C ALA A 213 -0.83 -0.35 -13.27
N ASP A 214 0.17 -0.49 -12.40
CA ASP A 214 1.59 -0.48 -12.78
C ASP A 214 1.93 -1.56 -13.80
N LEU A 215 1.45 -2.79 -13.56
CA LEU A 215 1.68 -3.93 -14.45
C LEU A 215 1.05 -3.69 -15.82
N LEU A 216 -0.18 -3.19 -15.86
CA LEU A 216 -0.88 -2.85 -17.10
C LEU A 216 -0.23 -1.68 -17.84
N ARG A 217 0.21 -0.63 -17.13
CA ARG A 217 0.88 0.54 -17.73
C ARG A 217 2.22 0.17 -18.34
N SER A 218 3.01 -0.65 -17.63
CA SER A 218 4.34 -1.08 -18.08
C SER A 218 4.29 -2.21 -19.12
N GLY A 219 3.25 -3.04 -19.12
CA GLY A 219 3.23 -4.30 -19.86
C GLY A 219 4.12 -5.38 -19.24
N THR A 220 4.52 -5.22 -17.97
CA THR A 220 5.33 -6.23 -17.28
C THR A 220 4.42 -7.40 -16.88
N TYR A 221 4.73 -8.61 -17.36
CA TYR A 221 3.97 -9.84 -17.13
C TYR A 221 2.53 -9.87 -17.68
N THR A 222 2.10 -8.83 -18.39
CA THR A 222 0.77 -8.71 -19.00
C THR A 222 0.88 -7.94 -20.31
N GLU A 223 -0.12 -8.03 -21.18
CA GLU A 223 -0.22 -7.10 -22.30
C GLU A 223 -0.39 -5.67 -21.77
N ARG A 224 0.33 -4.71 -22.37
CA ARG A 224 0.27 -3.30 -21.98
C ARG A 224 -1.10 -2.73 -22.32
N ASP A 225 -1.79 -2.21 -21.32
CA ASP A 225 -3.12 -1.60 -21.45
C ASP A 225 -3.21 -0.36 -20.54
N VAL A 226 -2.87 0.80 -21.11
CA VAL A 226 -2.88 2.08 -20.40
C VAL A 226 -4.30 2.52 -20.03
N ALA A 227 -5.29 2.19 -20.87
CA ALA A 227 -6.68 2.58 -20.60
C ALA A 227 -7.20 1.89 -19.34
N LYS A 228 -6.97 0.57 -19.24
CA LYS A 228 -7.32 -0.20 -18.04
C LYS A 228 -6.47 0.18 -16.83
N ALA A 229 -5.20 0.55 -17.04
CA ALA A 229 -4.36 1.08 -15.96
C ALA A 229 -4.95 2.38 -15.36
N ILE A 230 -5.41 3.31 -16.20
CA ILE A 230 -6.07 4.55 -15.75
C ILE A 230 -7.29 4.24 -14.88
N ASP A 231 -8.10 3.25 -15.25
CA ASP A 231 -9.29 2.88 -14.47
C ASP A 231 -8.92 2.39 -13.07
N TYR A 232 -7.92 1.51 -12.95
CA TYR A 232 -7.43 1.05 -11.65
C TYR A 232 -6.75 2.15 -10.83
N TYR A 233 -5.91 3.01 -11.45
CA TYR A 233 -5.31 4.14 -10.74
C TYR A 233 -6.38 5.11 -10.22
N ARG A 234 -7.46 5.36 -10.98
CA ARG A 234 -8.55 6.22 -10.51
C ARG A 234 -9.21 5.64 -9.27
N LEU A 235 -9.53 4.35 -9.28
CA LEU A 235 -10.13 3.67 -8.12
C LEU A 235 -9.19 3.69 -6.89
N ALA A 236 -7.89 3.50 -7.11
CA ALA A 236 -6.88 3.59 -6.06
C ALA A 236 -6.75 5.02 -5.51
N ALA A 237 -6.70 6.02 -6.38
CA ALA A 237 -6.63 7.43 -6.01
C ALA A 237 -7.89 7.90 -5.25
N GLU A 238 -9.08 7.48 -5.66
CA GLU A 238 -10.33 7.72 -4.94
C GLU A 238 -10.35 7.07 -3.55
N SER A 239 -9.56 6.01 -3.36
CA SER A 239 -9.36 5.33 -2.07
C SER A 239 -8.20 5.92 -1.26
N GLY A 240 -7.58 7.01 -1.73
CA GLY A 240 -6.54 7.74 -1.01
C GLY A 240 -5.10 7.34 -1.35
N VAL A 241 -4.86 6.49 -2.37
CA VAL A 241 -3.50 6.15 -2.81
C VAL A 241 -2.91 7.32 -3.59
N VAL A 242 -2.00 8.06 -2.95
CA VAL A 242 -1.42 9.30 -3.48
C VAL A 242 -0.55 9.03 -4.72
N GLU A 243 0.20 7.93 -4.71
CA GLU A 243 1.06 7.51 -5.81
C GLU A 243 0.26 7.28 -7.10
N SER A 244 -1.00 6.83 -6.97
CA SER A 244 -1.90 6.66 -8.12
C SER A 244 -2.36 8.00 -8.69
N MET A 245 -2.49 9.05 -7.87
CA MET A 245 -2.75 10.40 -8.36
C MET A 245 -1.55 10.92 -9.17
N ASN A 246 -0.32 10.72 -8.68
CA ASN A 246 0.88 11.08 -9.43
C ASN A 246 0.96 10.32 -10.76
N ALA A 247 0.74 9.00 -10.74
CA ALA A 247 0.76 8.16 -11.94
C ALA A 247 -0.26 8.61 -13.00
N LEU A 248 -1.47 9.01 -12.60
CA LEU A 248 -2.47 9.58 -13.53
C LEU A 248 -2.00 10.90 -14.14
N GLY A 249 -1.37 11.75 -13.33
CA GLY A 249 -0.73 12.97 -13.77
C GLY A 249 0.33 12.72 -14.85
N GLU A 250 1.25 11.79 -14.59
CA GLU A 250 2.32 11.40 -15.53
C GLU A 250 1.78 10.81 -16.84
N ILE A 251 0.79 9.90 -16.78
CA ILE A 251 0.17 9.30 -17.97
C ILE A 251 -0.37 10.38 -18.91
N HIS A 252 -1.01 11.40 -18.36
CA HIS A 252 -1.57 12.51 -19.12
C HIS A 252 -0.52 13.51 -19.60
N LEU A 253 0.55 13.70 -18.82
CA LEU A 253 1.67 14.58 -19.16
C LEU A 253 2.52 14.01 -20.31
N PHE A 254 2.85 12.71 -20.27
CA PHE A 254 3.73 12.05 -21.23
C PHE A 254 3.01 11.43 -22.43
N ALA A 255 1.73 11.79 -22.64
CA ALA A 255 0.92 11.34 -23.77
C ALA A 255 0.85 9.80 -23.90
N GLU A 256 0.84 9.05 -22.80
CA GLU A 256 0.76 7.58 -22.85
C GLU A 256 -0.57 7.08 -23.45
N THR A 257 -1.58 7.96 -23.52
CA THR A 257 -2.86 7.75 -24.21
C THR A 257 -2.89 8.26 -25.66
N GLY A 258 -1.73 8.57 -26.25
CA GLY A 258 -1.58 9.03 -27.64
C GLY A 258 -1.63 10.56 -27.85
N LYS A 259 -1.95 11.34 -26.81
CA LYS A 259 -1.86 12.80 -26.81
C LYS A 259 -1.66 13.34 -25.40
N VAL A 260 -0.94 14.46 -25.28
CA VAL A 260 -0.81 15.18 -24.01
C VAL A 260 -2.18 15.73 -23.62
N GLN A 261 -2.57 15.55 -22.36
CA GLN A 261 -3.79 16.11 -21.78
C GLN A 261 -3.40 16.98 -20.59
N MET A 262 -2.92 18.19 -20.88
CA MET A 262 -2.30 19.07 -19.89
C MET A 262 -3.23 19.41 -18.72
N ASP A 263 -4.49 19.74 -18.98
CA ASP A 263 -5.44 20.07 -17.91
C ASP A 263 -5.66 18.91 -16.93
N LEU A 264 -5.76 17.68 -17.45
CA LEU A 264 -5.88 16.47 -16.62
C LEU A 264 -4.57 16.17 -15.88
N ALA A 265 -3.42 16.39 -16.51
CA ALA A 265 -2.12 16.21 -15.86
C ALA A 265 -1.99 17.17 -14.67
N LEU A 266 -2.27 18.46 -14.87
CA LEU A 266 -2.19 19.49 -13.82
C LEU A 266 -3.19 19.23 -12.68
N ASP A 267 -4.41 18.76 -12.98
CA ASP A 267 -5.40 18.39 -11.95
C ASP A 267 -4.90 17.24 -11.06
N TRP A 268 -4.51 16.12 -11.66
CA TRP A 268 -4.06 14.95 -10.91
C TRP A 268 -2.76 15.20 -10.14
N LEU A 269 -1.78 15.86 -10.76
CA LEU A 269 -0.55 16.26 -10.08
C LEU A 269 -0.84 17.26 -8.95
N GLY A 270 -1.78 18.20 -9.15
CA GLY A 270 -2.20 19.15 -8.13
C GLY A 270 -2.77 18.46 -6.89
N ARG A 271 -3.61 17.44 -7.09
CA ARG A 271 -4.17 16.62 -6.02
C ARG A 271 -3.11 15.82 -5.28
N ALA A 272 -2.18 15.19 -6.02
CA ALA A 272 -1.06 14.46 -5.42
C ALA A 272 -0.15 15.38 -4.59
N ALA A 273 0.21 16.55 -5.14
CA ALA A 273 1.03 17.55 -4.46
C ALA A 273 0.34 18.09 -3.20
N ALA A 274 -0.98 18.36 -3.26
CA ALA A 274 -1.76 18.76 -2.09
C ALA A 274 -1.82 17.67 -1.00
N ALA A 275 -1.69 16.40 -1.38
CA ALA A 275 -1.58 15.26 -0.46
C ALA A 275 -0.14 15.00 0.01
N GLY A 276 0.83 15.84 -0.37
CA GLY A 276 2.23 15.77 0.09
C GLY A 276 3.16 15.01 -0.83
N ASP A 277 2.74 14.65 -2.05
CA ASP A 277 3.61 13.97 -3.01
C ASP A 277 4.70 14.94 -3.55
N ALA A 278 5.95 14.64 -3.19
CA ALA A 278 7.10 15.44 -3.58
C ALA A 278 7.40 15.34 -5.08
N GLN A 279 7.14 14.19 -5.71
CA GLN A 279 7.39 13.98 -7.13
C GLN A 279 6.36 14.70 -8.00
N ALA A 280 5.09 14.71 -7.59
CA ALA A 280 4.05 15.48 -8.24
C ALA A 280 4.29 16.98 -8.09
N SER A 281 4.73 17.43 -6.91
CA SER A 281 5.16 18.81 -6.68
C SER A 281 6.32 19.19 -7.61
N HIS A 282 7.33 18.33 -7.75
CA HIS A 282 8.41 18.53 -8.72
C HIS A 282 7.89 18.63 -10.17
N SER A 283 7.02 17.72 -10.59
CA SER A 283 6.45 17.70 -11.94
C SER A 283 5.65 18.98 -12.23
N LEU A 284 4.84 19.46 -11.30
CA LEU A 284 4.14 20.74 -11.43
C LEU A 284 5.10 21.92 -11.55
N ALA A 285 6.15 21.93 -10.71
CA ALA A 285 7.16 22.97 -10.75
C ALA A 285 7.85 23.03 -12.11
N LEU A 286 8.26 21.87 -12.63
CA LEU A 286 8.93 21.76 -13.91
C LEU A 286 8.03 22.21 -15.06
N VAL A 287 6.79 21.71 -15.13
CA VAL A 287 5.85 22.05 -16.20
C VAL A 287 5.54 23.55 -16.22
N LEU A 288 5.32 24.16 -15.05
CA LEU A 288 5.03 25.59 -14.96
C LEU A 288 6.27 26.45 -15.26
N TYR A 289 7.46 26.01 -14.85
CA TYR A 289 8.70 26.75 -15.06
C TYR A 289 9.16 26.72 -16.52
N ASP A 290 9.09 25.56 -17.17
CA ASP A 290 9.55 25.39 -18.56
C ASP A 290 8.58 25.95 -19.59
N ASN A 291 7.35 26.31 -19.19
CA ASN A 291 6.41 27.01 -20.06
C ASN A 291 6.98 28.38 -20.45
N PRO A 292 7.31 28.64 -21.74
CA PRO A 292 7.88 29.92 -22.17
C PRO A 292 6.92 31.10 -21.99
N ASP A 293 5.62 30.82 -21.96
CA ASP A 293 4.55 31.82 -21.81
C ASP A 293 4.06 31.95 -20.35
N ALA A 294 4.79 31.36 -19.39
CA ALA A 294 4.42 31.41 -17.98
C ALA A 294 4.35 32.86 -17.47
N THR A 295 3.22 33.19 -16.85
CA THR A 295 3.02 34.45 -16.12
C THR A 295 3.89 34.50 -14.87
N GLU A 296 4.08 35.71 -14.32
CA GLU A 296 4.80 35.88 -13.04
C GLU A 296 4.13 35.09 -11.90
N GLU A 297 2.80 34.95 -11.94
CA GLU A 297 2.07 34.14 -10.96
C GLU A 297 2.36 32.65 -11.10
N GLU A 298 2.39 32.14 -12.33
CA GLU A 298 2.74 30.73 -12.59
C GLU A 298 4.19 30.43 -12.21
N LEU A 299 5.13 31.32 -12.50
CA LEU A 299 6.52 31.19 -12.07
C LEU A 299 6.65 31.19 -10.53
N ARG A 300 5.89 32.03 -9.83
CA ARG A 300 5.84 32.03 -8.36
C ARG A 300 5.27 30.73 -7.80
N ARG A 301 4.23 30.18 -8.44
CA ARG A 301 3.68 28.86 -8.11
C ARG A 301 4.69 27.74 -8.37
N ALA A 302 5.39 27.79 -9.51
CA ALA A 302 6.44 26.84 -9.86
C ALA A 302 7.54 26.81 -8.79
N PHE A 303 8.01 27.99 -8.37
CA PHE A 303 8.98 28.13 -7.29
C PHE A 303 8.45 27.56 -5.95
N GLY A 304 7.19 27.83 -5.61
CA GLY A 304 6.54 27.27 -4.43
C GLY A 304 6.55 25.74 -4.42
N TYR A 305 6.17 25.12 -5.54
CA TYR A 305 6.17 23.66 -5.69
C TYR A 305 7.60 23.07 -5.66
N ALA A 306 8.56 23.69 -6.37
CA ALA A 306 9.96 23.25 -6.36
C ALA A 306 10.52 23.26 -4.94
N ARG A 307 10.23 24.32 -4.18
CA ARG A 307 10.63 24.44 -2.78
C ARG A 307 10.01 23.34 -1.91
N THR A 308 8.70 23.12 -2.00
CA THR A 308 8.04 22.06 -1.23
C THR A 308 8.66 20.69 -1.51
N ALA A 309 8.88 20.34 -2.78
CA ALA A 309 9.49 19.09 -3.18
C ALA A 309 10.96 18.96 -2.73
N ALA A 310 11.76 20.03 -2.85
CA ALA A 310 13.17 20.03 -2.46
C ALA A 310 13.36 19.82 -0.94
N PHE A 311 12.49 20.43 -0.12
CA PHE A 311 12.46 20.24 1.33
C PHE A 311 11.96 18.85 1.74
N ALA A 312 11.17 18.20 0.89
CA ALA A 312 10.80 16.79 1.01
C ALA A 312 11.85 15.84 0.43
N TRP A 313 13.10 16.31 0.26
CA TRP A 313 14.25 15.54 -0.22
C TRP A 313 14.15 15.01 -1.65
N ASN A 314 13.28 15.58 -2.49
CA ASN A 314 13.28 15.25 -3.92
C ASN A 314 14.50 15.89 -4.61
N GLU A 315 15.43 15.06 -5.06
CA GLU A 315 16.71 15.47 -5.63
C GLU A 315 16.56 16.21 -6.97
N SER A 316 15.53 15.87 -7.75
CA SER A 316 15.22 16.56 -9.01
C SER A 316 14.68 17.97 -8.75
N ALA A 317 13.86 18.14 -7.72
CA ALA A 317 13.40 19.45 -7.28
C ALA A 317 14.51 20.30 -6.67
N GLN A 318 15.48 19.71 -5.98
CA GLN A 318 16.67 20.44 -5.51
C GLN A 318 17.46 21.00 -6.70
N LEU A 319 17.69 20.20 -7.75
CA LEU A 319 18.31 20.66 -8.99
C LEU A 319 17.50 21.80 -9.63
N LEU A 320 16.17 21.65 -9.75
CA LEU A 320 15.30 22.67 -10.34
C LEU A 320 15.29 23.96 -9.52
N LEU A 321 15.24 23.88 -8.19
CA LEU A 321 15.26 25.03 -7.31
C LEU A 321 16.59 25.79 -7.41
N GLY A 322 17.71 25.08 -7.50
CA GLY A 322 19.02 25.68 -7.76
C GLY A 322 19.05 26.43 -9.10
N ARG A 323 18.42 25.87 -10.14
CA ARG A 323 18.29 26.51 -11.45
C ARG A 323 17.44 27.79 -11.38
N MET A 324 16.32 27.76 -10.66
CA MET A 324 15.46 28.93 -10.49
C MET A 324 16.20 30.11 -9.85
N TYR A 325 17.05 29.85 -8.85
CA TYR A 325 17.92 30.88 -8.26
C TYR A 325 19.08 31.30 -9.16
N LEU A 326 19.49 30.48 -10.13
CA LEU A 326 20.57 30.80 -11.06
C LEU A 326 20.11 31.70 -12.21
N GLU A 327 18.87 31.53 -12.70
CA GLU A 327 18.39 32.07 -13.98
C GLU A 327 17.64 33.41 -13.89
N ASP A 328 17.40 33.95 -12.68
CA ASP A 328 16.72 35.26 -12.47
C ASP A 328 15.32 35.35 -13.10
N ARG A 329 14.63 34.20 -13.28
CA ARG A 329 13.37 34.11 -14.01
C ARG A 329 12.15 34.05 -13.10
N ALA A 330 12.17 33.17 -12.09
CA ALA A 330 11.06 33.00 -11.14
C ALA A 330 11.28 33.75 -9.82
N VAL A 331 12.54 33.93 -9.44
CA VAL A 331 13.00 34.64 -8.25
C VAL A 331 14.26 35.43 -8.59
N PRO A 332 14.59 36.50 -7.85
CA PRO A 332 15.85 37.20 -8.01
C PRO A 332 17.04 36.24 -7.92
N GLN A 333 18.04 36.45 -8.76
CA GLN A 333 19.22 35.61 -8.78
C GLN A 333 19.92 35.60 -7.41
N ASP A 334 20.16 34.40 -6.88
CA ASP A 334 20.94 34.16 -5.68
C ASP A 334 21.90 32.99 -5.91
N LEU A 335 23.16 33.31 -6.17
CA LEU A 335 24.18 32.31 -6.48
C LEU A 335 24.54 31.43 -5.27
N SER A 336 24.36 31.93 -4.05
CA SER A 336 24.64 31.17 -2.82
C SER A 336 23.54 30.14 -2.57
N GLU A 337 22.27 30.51 -2.77
CA GLU A 337 21.16 29.56 -2.75
C GLU A 337 21.25 28.56 -3.91
N ALA A 338 21.57 29.03 -5.13
CA ALA A 338 21.81 28.13 -6.27
C ALA A 338 22.90 27.10 -5.94
N TYR A 339 24.04 27.55 -5.40
CA TYR A 339 25.12 26.67 -4.95
C TYR A 339 24.61 25.64 -3.94
N ARG A 340 23.89 26.08 -2.89
CA ARG A 340 23.37 25.19 -1.84
C ARG A 340 22.53 24.07 -2.43
N TRP A 341 21.55 24.40 -3.25
CA TRP A 341 20.63 23.40 -3.80
C TRP A 341 21.32 22.46 -4.78
N PHE A 342 22.28 22.95 -5.58
CA PHE A 342 23.11 22.07 -6.40
C PHE A 342 24.04 21.18 -5.57
N ASP A 343 24.55 21.65 -4.44
CA ASP A 343 25.39 20.85 -3.53
C ASP A 343 24.62 19.69 -2.89
N LEU A 344 23.39 19.96 -2.45
CA LEU A 344 22.47 18.94 -1.93
C LEU A 344 22.10 17.91 -3.01
N ALA A 345 21.68 18.36 -4.19
CA ALA A 345 21.33 17.46 -5.31
C ALA A 345 22.52 16.61 -5.76
N ALA A 346 23.73 17.21 -5.84
CA ALA A 346 24.96 16.50 -6.18
C ALA A 346 25.30 15.43 -5.12
N SER A 347 25.12 15.76 -3.83
CA SER A 347 25.35 14.82 -2.73
C SER A 347 24.35 13.65 -2.75
N ALA A 348 23.14 13.87 -3.29
CA ALA A 348 22.15 12.84 -3.55
C ALA A 348 22.40 12.02 -4.84
N GLY A 349 23.44 12.36 -5.62
CA GLY A 349 23.85 11.62 -6.82
C GLY A 349 23.35 12.20 -8.15
N VAL A 350 22.75 13.41 -8.16
CA VAL A 350 22.34 14.08 -9.40
C VAL A 350 23.57 14.62 -10.13
N PHE A 351 24.04 13.88 -11.13
CA PHE A 351 25.30 14.18 -11.82
C PHE A 351 25.35 15.61 -12.41
N GLU A 352 24.24 16.05 -13.03
CA GLU A 352 24.10 17.39 -13.64
C GLU A 352 24.36 18.52 -12.62
N ALA A 353 24.01 18.28 -11.34
CA ALA A 353 24.15 19.27 -10.27
C ALA A 353 25.62 19.62 -10.00
N HIS A 354 26.57 18.69 -10.20
CA HIS A 354 27.99 19.00 -10.03
C HIS A 354 28.46 20.11 -10.97
N HIS A 355 28.03 20.06 -12.23
CA HIS A 355 28.40 21.06 -13.22
C HIS A 355 27.79 22.42 -12.89
N LEU A 356 26.50 22.46 -12.54
CA LEU A 356 25.81 23.70 -12.19
C LEU A 356 26.32 24.30 -10.88
N ARG A 357 26.67 23.48 -9.88
CA ARG A 357 27.36 23.92 -8.66
C ARG A 357 28.70 24.59 -9.01
N ALA A 358 29.47 24.01 -9.92
CA ALA A 358 30.74 24.59 -10.36
C ALA A 358 30.55 25.94 -11.07
N ILE A 359 29.51 26.09 -11.89
CA ILE A 359 29.14 27.37 -12.51
C ILE A 359 28.79 28.41 -11.44
N ALA A 360 27.94 28.06 -10.46
CA ALA A 360 27.58 28.95 -9.36
C ALA A 360 28.83 29.37 -8.55
N ALA A 361 29.70 28.41 -8.24
CA ALA A 361 30.96 28.65 -7.51
C ALA A 361 31.89 29.60 -8.26
N ALA A 362 32.07 29.40 -9.56
CA ALA A 362 32.91 30.25 -10.40
C ALA A 362 32.38 31.69 -10.46
N ARG A 363 31.06 31.88 -10.47
CA ARG A 363 30.41 33.19 -10.47
C ARG A 363 30.45 33.88 -9.09
N LEU A 364 30.46 33.11 -8.00
CA LEU A 364 30.59 33.63 -6.62
C LEU A 364 32.03 34.04 -6.28
N GLY A 365 33.01 33.32 -6.80
CA GLY A 365 34.40 33.40 -6.37
C GLY A 365 34.71 32.48 -5.18
N PRO A 366 36.00 32.27 -4.85
CA PRO A 366 36.43 31.22 -3.93
C PRO A 366 35.96 31.43 -2.48
N GLU A 367 35.98 32.66 -1.97
CA GLU A 367 35.56 32.96 -0.59
C GLU A 367 34.07 32.73 -0.38
N LYS A 368 33.23 33.31 -1.26
CA LYS A 368 31.77 33.19 -1.15
C LYS A 368 31.27 31.78 -1.47
N SER A 369 31.94 31.05 -2.36
CA SER A 369 31.58 29.65 -2.61
C SER A 369 31.91 28.74 -1.41
N ALA A 370 33.01 29.00 -0.69
CA ALA A 370 33.29 28.30 0.56
C ALA A 370 32.24 28.61 1.64
N GLU A 371 31.80 29.87 1.76
CA GLU A 371 30.70 30.25 2.65
C GLU A 371 29.38 29.55 2.28
N ALA A 372 29.02 29.54 0.99
CA ALA A 372 27.82 28.88 0.49
C ALA A 372 27.84 27.36 0.74
N HIS A 373 29.01 26.73 0.60
CA HIS A 373 29.20 25.31 0.95
C HIS A 373 28.97 25.04 2.44
N GLU A 374 29.54 25.85 3.33
CA GLU A 374 29.32 25.70 4.77
C GLU A 374 27.87 25.99 5.19
N LEU A 375 27.16 26.87 4.47
CA LEU A 375 25.71 27.06 4.64
C LEU A 375 24.93 25.81 4.19
N ALA A 376 25.32 25.20 3.07
CA ALA A 376 24.68 23.98 2.58
C ALA A 376 24.84 22.81 3.55
N ARG A 377 26.06 22.63 4.08
CA ARG A 377 26.36 21.63 5.11
C ARG A 377 25.55 21.84 6.38
N ARG A 378 25.51 23.07 6.91
CA ARG A 378 24.70 23.38 8.10
C ARG A 378 23.22 23.13 7.86
N TRP A 379 22.69 23.56 6.71
CA TRP A 379 21.29 23.30 6.36
C TRP A 379 21.01 21.81 6.30
N PHE A 380 21.88 21.02 5.65
CA PHE A 380 21.77 19.57 5.63
C PHE A 380 21.73 19.03 7.07
N ASP A 381 22.72 19.39 7.89
CA ASP A 381 22.86 18.95 9.27
C ASP A 381 21.59 19.23 10.11
N GLU A 382 20.98 20.41 9.94
CA GLU A 382 19.77 20.84 10.64
C GLU A 382 18.48 20.16 10.15
N ASN A 383 18.43 19.73 8.89
CA ASN A 383 17.20 19.24 8.25
C ASN A 383 17.20 17.73 7.96
N HIS A 384 18.34 17.03 8.06
CA HIS A 384 18.48 15.61 7.66
C HIS A 384 18.26 14.58 8.80
N ALA A 385 18.01 15.01 10.04
CA ALA A 385 17.95 14.14 11.22
C ALA A 385 16.72 13.19 11.31
N THR A 386 15.94 13.03 10.25
CA THR A 386 14.78 12.12 10.14
C THR A 386 15.02 11.05 9.06
N PRO A 387 14.47 9.82 9.22
CA PRO A 387 14.88 8.66 8.45
C PRO A 387 14.41 8.76 7.01
N HIS A 388 15.31 9.12 6.11
CA HIS A 388 15.17 8.88 4.69
C HIS A 388 16.04 7.68 4.32
N THR A 389 15.54 6.83 3.43
CA THR A 389 16.31 5.73 2.87
C THR A 389 17.38 6.30 1.95
N HIS A 390 18.61 6.46 2.46
CA HIS A 390 19.75 6.45 1.56
C HIS A 390 19.73 5.10 0.83
N ARG A 391 19.62 5.11 -0.52
CA ARG A 391 20.31 4.08 -1.28
C ARG A 391 21.78 4.27 -0.95
N LEU A 392 22.25 3.50 0.02
CA LEU A 392 23.62 3.50 0.51
C LEU A 392 24.55 3.56 -0.70
N LEU A 393 25.21 4.70 -0.91
CA LEU A 393 26.56 4.70 -1.45
C LEU A 393 27.37 3.89 -0.43
N GLN A 394 27.43 2.57 -0.62
CA GLN A 394 28.40 1.75 0.08
C GLN A 394 29.78 2.26 -0.38
N SER A 395 30.33 3.18 0.41
CA SER A 395 31.72 3.56 0.34
C SER A 395 32.56 2.39 0.81
N THR A 396 32.88 1.48 -0.10
CA THR A 396 34.05 0.62 0.06
C THR A 396 34.96 0.84 -1.13
N HIS A 397 35.64 1.98 -1.11
CA HIS A 397 36.96 2.07 -1.73
C HIS A 397 37.98 1.48 -0.77
N THR A 398 38.51 0.31 -1.11
CA THR A 398 39.94 0.03 -0.93
C THR A 398 40.43 -0.61 -2.22
N PHE A 399 40.93 0.23 -3.13
CA PHE A 399 41.93 -0.21 -4.09
C PHE A 399 43.23 -0.46 -3.30
N ARG A 400 43.72 -1.69 -3.35
CA ARG A 400 45.15 -2.01 -3.24
C ARG A 400 45.50 -3.01 -4.30
#